data_AF-A0A813Q6I2-F1
#
_entry.id   AF-A0A813Q6I2-F1
#
_cell.length_a   1.000
_cell.length_b   1.000
_cell.length_c   1.000
_cell.angle_alpha   90.00
_cell.angle_beta   90.00
_cell.angle_gamma   90.00
#
_symmetry.space_group_name_H-M   'P 1'
#
loop_
_entity.id
_entity.type
_entity.pdbx_description
1 polymer ?
#
loop_
_entity_poly.entity_id
_entity_poly.type
_entity_poly.pdbx_seq_one_letter_code
_entity_poly.pdbx_strand_id
1 'polypeptide(L)'
;MKLHLSHNPIGECGLNYLANALQHNKTLTELTLVCNALDGEGAVQLGNILQYNNTLKKLNYIGNPIHSNGIKYLASGLAMNTGLLELIFESNEFDSRGARSFANGLEKNQCLTHLSLCSNHIRSEGLQYLANALQNNRALTTLAIQHNEIDGEGVRYLANALQNNTTLVTLNLSNNPIGNEGARHLGQALAKNTTLTTLDLQWTSVSTDGAQALAIGLQNNRTLTSLTLDTYKIGPESMSYLANALIHNRTLTTLAVKYTSIGPEGTRHLAKALETNNTLTTLDLLLNKIHAEGARYLANALVYNKGLTTLNIVWNQIYSEGAQCIANALMTNTTLKKLRLGSNEIGLEGMKYLVNALLINKTLAMLTFGHKYEHDDALRHIMERSLYFTAKVELER
;
A
#
# COMPACT_ATOMS: atom_id res chain seq x y z
N MET A 1 9.33 -24.83 11.57
CA MET A 1 8.33 -25.72 10.91
C MET A 1 7.06 -24.89 10.64
N LYS A 2 6.36 -25.13 9.53
CA LYS A 2 5.13 -24.42 9.14
C LYS A 2 3.96 -25.39 9.08
N LEU A 3 2.80 -24.99 9.59
CA LEU A 3 1.58 -25.80 9.57
C LEU A 3 0.44 -24.97 8.97
N HIS A 4 -0.12 -25.49 7.88
CA HIS A 4 -1.21 -24.87 7.14
C HIS A 4 -2.44 -25.77 7.24
N LEU A 5 -3.50 -25.24 7.85
CA LEU A 5 -4.75 -25.97 8.07
C LEU A 5 -5.96 -25.19 7.57
N SER A 6 -5.81 -24.32 6.57
CA SER A 6 -6.90 -23.50 6.03
C SER A 6 -8.04 -24.33 5.43
N HIS A 7 -9.27 -23.82 5.53
CA HIS A 7 -10.48 -24.39 4.94
C HIS A 7 -10.80 -25.80 5.45
N ASN A 8 -10.48 -26.07 6.72
CA ASN A 8 -10.86 -27.31 7.40
C ASN A 8 -11.78 -26.96 8.57
N PRO A 9 -12.95 -27.60 8.73
CA PRO A 9 -13.84 -27.37 9.87
C PRO A 9 -13.26 -28.05 11.12
N ILE A 10 -12.09 -27.59 11.57
CA ILE A 10 -11.39 -28.07 12.76
C ILE A 10 -12.31 -27.91 13.98
N GLY A 11 -13.08 -26.81 13.99
CA GLY A 11 -13.94 -26.45 15.10
C GLY A 11 -13.15 -26.26 16.39
N GLU A 12 -13.89 -26.01 17.46
CA GLU A 12 -13.30 -25.72 18.76
C GLU A 12 -12.58 -26.94 19.37
N CYS A 13 -13.17 -28.13 19.22
CA CYS A 13 -12.58 -29.37 19.70
C CYS A 13 -11.20 -29.60 19.09
N GLY A 14 -11.08 -29.42 17.77
CA GLY A 14 -9.80 -29.56 17.08
C GLY A 14 -8.82 -28.46 17.48
N LEU A 15 -9.29 -27.21 17.67
CA LEU A 15 -8.47 -26.11 18.16
C LEU A 15 -7.95 -26.37 19.58
N ASN A 16 -8.74 -27.02 20.43
CA ASN A 16 -8.33 -27.42 21.78
C ASN A 16 -7.18 -28.45 21.74
N TYR A 17 -7.29 -29.50 20.92
CA TYR A 17 -6.19 -30.45 20.74
C TYR A 17 -4.93 -29.78 20.18
N LEU A 18 -5.10 -28.87 19.21
CA LEU A 18 -4.01 -28.09 18.66
C LEU A 18 -3.37 -27.20 19.73
N ALA A 19 -4.16 -26.52 20.56
CA ALA A 19 -3.67 -25.68 21.64
C ALA A 19 -2.82 -26.48 22.64
N ASN A 20 -3.30 -27.65 23.05
CA ASN A 20 -2.55 -28.54 23.95
C ASN A 20 -1.24 -29.01 23.32
N ALA A 21 -1.25 -29.40 22.04
CA ALA A 21 -0.03 -29.78 21.33
C ALA A 21 0.96 -28.61 21.23
N LEU A 22 0.46 -27.39 20.99
CA LEU A 22 1.29 -26.19 20.84
C LEU A 22 1.92 -25.72 22.16
N GLN A 23 1.34 -26.00 23.32
CA GLN A 23 1.97 -25.66 24.61
C GLN A 23 3.36 -26.30 24.75
N HIS A 24 3.50 -27.54 24.27
CA HIS A 24 4.76 -28.29 24.34
C HIS A 24 5.60 -28.14 23.07
N ASN A 25 5.01 -27.69 21.96
CA ASN A 25 5.70 -27.60 20.69
C ASN A 25 6.78 -26.50 20.68
N LYS A 26 8.03 -26.90 20.40
CA LYS A 26 9.20 -26.02 20.31
C LYS A 26 9.78 -25.86 18.90
N THR A 27 9.06 -26.33 17.87
CA THR A 27 9.57 -26.33 16.48
C THR A 27 8.70 -25.57 15.48
N LEU A 28 7.41 -25.40 15.78
CA LEU A 28 6.45 -24.72 14.93
C LEU A 28 6.60 -23.21 15.09
N THR A 29 6.89 -22.56 13.97
CA THR A 29 7.14 -21.13 13.89
C THR A 29 6.02 -20.40 13.14
N GLU A 30 5.25 -21.11 12.30
CA GLU A 30 4.15 -20.53 11.54
C GLU A 30 2.93 -21.44 11.59
N LEU A 31 1.78 -20.85 11.91
CA LEU A 31 0.49 -21.52 11.97
C LEU A 31 -0.53 -20.74 11.16
N THR A 32 -1.20 -21.43 10.23
CA THR A 32 -2.28 -20.85 9.41
C THR A 32 -3.57 -21.61 9.65
N LEU A 33 -4.59 -20.88 10.12
CA LEU A 33 -5.91 -21.37 10.48
C LEU A 33 -7.02 -20.58 9.75
N VAL A 34 -6.94 -20.43 8.43
CA VAL A 34 -7.90 -19.61 7.68
C VAL A 34 -9.22 -20.34 7.49
N CYS A 35 -10.35 -19.69 7.78
CA CYS A 35 -11.71 -20.21 7.53
C CYS A 35 -11.93 -21.62 8.10
N ASN A 36 -11.74 -21.79 9.41
CA ASN A 36 -11.78 -23.10 10.08
C ASN A 36 -13.00 -23.33 10.98
N ALA A 37 -14.04 -22.50 10.80
CA ALA A 37 -15.25 -22.51 11.61
C ALA A 37 -14.96 -22.40 13.11
N LEU A 38 -14.02 -21.53 13.47
CA LEU A 38 -13.66 -21.24 14.85
C LEU A 38 -14.45 -20.01 15.30
N ASP A 39 -15.45 -20.22 16.15
CA ASP A 39 -16.28 -19.14 16.68
C ASP A 39 -15.76 -18.63 18.03
N GLY A 40 -16.60 -17.86 18.74
CA GLY A 40 -16.24 -17.22 20.01
C GLY A 40 -15.90 -18.19 21.14
N GLU A 41 -16.36 -19.44 21.11
CA GLU A 41 -16.07 -20.43 22.15
C GLU A 41 -14.63 -20.96 22.06
N GLY A 42 -14.06 -21.03 20.84
CA GLY A 42 -12.67 -21.40 20.58
C GLY A 42 -11.63 -20.31 20.94
N ALA A 43 -12.09 -19.11 21.30
CA ALA A 43 -11.21 -17.97 21.56
C ALA A 43 -10.35 -18.15 22.83
N VAL A 44 -10.82 -18.94 23.80
CA VAL A 44 -10.06 -19.27 25.01
C VAL A 44 -8.80 -20.06 24.65
N GLN A 45 -8.94 -21.04 23.76
CA GLN A 45 -7.88 -21.92 23.30
C GLN A 45 -6.87 -21.11 22.50
N LEU A 46 -7.34 -20.17 21.68
CA LEU A 46 -6.46 -19.23 20.99
C LEU A 46 -5.68 -18.33 21.97
N GLY A 47 -6.33 -17.81 23.00
CA GLY A 47 -5.67 -17.10 24.10
C GLY A 47 -4.59 -17.94 24.78
N ASN A 48 -4.90 -19.22 25.06
CA ASN A 48 -3.95 -20.17 25.66
C ASN A 48 -2.75 -20.45 24.73
N ILE A 49 -2.97 -20.60 23.42
CA ILE A 49 -1.88 -20.75 22.44
C ILE A 49 -0.92 -19.57 22.56
N LEU A 50 -1.46 -18.34 22.55
CA LEU A 50 -0.64 -17.13 22.67
C LEU A 50 0.03 -17.01 24.05
N GLN A 51 -0.64 -17.40 25.12
CA GLN A 51 -0.05 -17.27 26.46
C GLN A 51 1.15 -18.19 26.67
N TYR A 52 1.08 -19.43 26.18
CA TYR A 52 2.06 -20.47 26.51
C TYR A 52 3.07 -20.78 25.38
N ASN A 53 2.73 -20.48 24.13
CA ASN A 53 3.63 -20.73 23.00
C ASN A 53 4.42 -19.47 22.60
N ASN A 54 5.71 -19.46 22.94
CA ASN A 54 6.66 -18.42 22.52
C ASN A 54 7.54 -18.83 21.32
N THR A 55 7.32 -20.02 20.77
CA THR A 55 8.02 -20.53 19.58
C THR A 55 7.41 -19.95 18.30
N LEU A 56 6.08 -19.82 18.28
CA LEU A 56 5.30 -19.35 17.16
C LEU A 56 5.66 -17.90 16.87
N LYS A 57 6.07 -17.64 15.63
CA LYS A 57 6.47 -16.32 15.13
C LYS A 57 5.39 -15.69 14.27
N LYS A 58 4.60 -16.51 13.56
CA LYS A 58 3.50 -16.05 12.71
C LYS A 58 2.23 -16.85 12.99
N LEU A 59 1.14 -16.13 13.20
CA LEU A 59 -0.20 -16.69 13.28
C LEU A 59 -1.10 -16.01 12.25
N ASN A 60 -1.67 -16.82 11.36
CA ASN A 60 -2.72 -16.39 10.46
C ASN A 60 -4.05 -17.04 10.88
N TYR A 61 -5.01 -16.19 11.23
CA TYR A 61 -6.32 -16.58 11.79
C TYR A 61 -7.46 -15.89 11.02
N ILE A 62 -7.34 -15.75 9.69
CA ILE A 62 -8.35 -15.06 8.87
C ILE A 62 -9.68 -15.84 8.83
N GLY A 63 -10.81 -15.14 8.86
CA GLY A 63 -12.11 -15.73 8.49
C GLY A 63 -12.68 -16.68 9.55
N ASN A 64 -12.45 -16.38 10.82
CA ASN A 64 -12.98 -17.15 11.95
C ASN A 64 -13.79 -16.20 12.84
N PRO A 65 -15.12 -16.28 12.88
CA PRO A 65 -15.96 -15.29 13.55
C PRO A 65 -15.90 -15.45 15.08
N ILE A 66 -14.80 -15.02 15.69
CA ILE A 66 -14.61 -15.02 17.15
C ILE A 66 -15.55 -14.02 17.83
N HIS A 67 -15.94 -12.95 17.11
CA HIS A 67 -16.71 -11.82 17.63
C HIS A 67 -16.03 -11.12 18.83
N SER A 68 -16.55 -9.99 19.28
CA SER A 68 -15.90 -9.19 20.34
C SER A 68 -15.72 -9.91 21.68
N ASN A 69 -16.57 -10.88 22.01
CA ASN A 69 -16.55 -11.55 23.31
C ASN A 69 -15.32 -12.44 23.50
N GLY A 70 -14.82 -13.06 22.42
CA GLY A 70 -13.65 -13.93 22.48
C GLY A 70 -12.31 -13.17 22.47
N ILE A 71 -12.29 -11.93 21.96
CA ILE A 71 -11.06 -11.13 21.83
C ILE A 71 -10.37 -10.86 23.17
N LYS A 72 -11.12 -10.81 24.28
CA LYS A 72 -10.52 -10.63 25.61
C LYS A 72 -9.51 -11.72 25.98
N TYR A 73 -9.75 -12.97 25.57
CA TYR A 73 -8.86 -14.10 25.84
C TYR A 73 -7.62 -14.06 24.93
N LEU A 74 -7.82 -13.72 23.66
CA LEU A 74 -6.72 -13.44 22.73
C LEU A 74 -5.83 -12.33 23.28
N ALA A 75 -6.42 -11.21 23.72
CA ALA A 75 -5.69 -10.05 24.23
C ALA A 75 -4.89 -10.38 25.49
N SER A 76 -5.45 -11.16 26.43
CA SER A 76 -4.69 -11.61 27.61
C SER A 76 -3.51 -12.50 27.23
N GLY A 77 -3.70 -13.43 26.29
CA GLY A 77 -2.63 -14.27 25.78
C GLY A 77 -1.54 -13.46 25.07
N LEU A 78 -1.96 -12.52 24.21
CA LEU A 78 -1.06 -11.62 23.48
C LEU A 78 -0.24 -10.75 24.44
N ALA A 79 -0.83 -10.25 25.52
CA ALA A 79 -0.13 -9.44 26.51
C ALA A 79 1.06 -10.17 27.16
N MET A 80 0.96 -11.50 27.30
CA MET A 80 2.01 -12.34 27.90
C MET A 80 2.95 -12.96 26.85
N ASN A 81 2.56 -12.93 25.58
CA ASN A 81 3.32 -13.56 24.52
C ASN A 81 4.62 -12.77 24.26
N THR A 82 5.74 -13.50 24.15
CA THR A 82 7.07 -12.94 23.87
C THR A 82 7.67 -13.48 22.56
N GLY A 83 6.92 -14.32 21.86
CA GLY A 83 7.40 -15.05 20.68
C GLY A 83 6.86 -14.54 19.35
N LEU A 84 5.60 -14.11 19.32
CA LEU A 84 4.81 -13.84 18.13
C LEU A 84 5.18 -12.49 17.54
N LEU A 85 5.68 -12.51 16.31
CA LEU A 85 6.12 -11.32 15.59
C LEU A 85 5.04 -10.82 14.63
N GLU A 86 4.24 -11.73 14.06
CA GLU A 86 3.20 -11.42 13.07
C GLU A 86 1.87 -12.08 13.43
N LEU A 87 0.82 -11.25 13.50
CA LEU A 87 -0.55 -11.67 13.72
C LEU A 87 -1.44 -11.13 12.59
N ILE A 88 -2.00 -12.05 11.81
CA ILE A 88 -2.97 -11.76 10.76
C ILE A 88 -4.34 -12.20 11.26
N PHE A 89 -5.19 -11.23 11.61
CA PHE A 89 -6.46 -11.43 12.30
C PHE A 89 -7.59 -10.68 11.57
N GLU A 90 -7.76 -11.03 10.30
CA GLU A 90 -8.67 -10.36 9.37
C GLU A 90 -10.01 -11.09 9.29
N SER A 91 -11.12 -10.37 9.04
CA SER A 91 -12.44 -11.01 8.87
C SER A 91 -12.84 -11.89 10.07
N ASN A 92 -12.71 -11.36 11.28
CA ASN A 92 -13.04 -12.04 12.55
C ASN A 92 -14.29 -11.45 13.25
N GLU A 93 -14.98 -10.51 12.58
CA GLU A 93 -16.28 -9.96 12.98
C GLU A 93 -16.32 -9.33 14.39
N PHE A 94 -15.23 -8.72 14.85
CA PHE A 94 -15.20 -8.00 16.12
C PHE A 94 -15.41 -6.48 15.94
N ASP A 95 -16.09 -5.87 16.91
CA ASP A 95 -16.43 -4.46 16.97
C ASP A 95 -15.47 -3.63 17.85
N SER A 96 -15.79 -2.35 18.09
CA SER A 96 -15.01 -1.44 18.94
C SER A 96 -14.70 -1.99 20.35
N ARG A 97 -15.57 -2.83 20.93
CA ARG A 97 -15.35 -3.47 22.25
C ARG A 97 -14.28 -4.56 22.16
N GLY A 98 -14.27 -5.30 21.05
CA GLY A 98 -13.21 -6.24 20.73
C GLY A 98 -11.88 -5.50 20.52
N ALA A 99 -11.89 -4.42 19.75
CA ALA A 99 -10.72 -3.57 19.51
C ALA A 99 -10.15 -3.00 20.82
N ARG A 100 -11.00 -2.58 21.76
CA ARG A 100 -10.58 -2.16 23.11
C ARG A 100 -9.82 -3.27 23.84
N SER A 101 -10.37 -4.48 23.81
CA SER A 101 -9.72 -5.63 24.44
C SER A 101 -8.36 -5.90 23.80
N PHE A 102 -8.31 -5.89 22.47
CA PHE A 102 -7.09 -6.06 21.69
C PHE A 102 -6.04 -5.00 22.04
N ALA A 103 -6.44 -3.73 22.14
CA ALA A 103 -5.58 -2.60 22.50
C ALA A 103 -4.91 -2.80 23.87
N ASN A 104 -5.65 -3.29 24.87
CA ASN A 104 -5.08 -3.58 26.20
C ASN A 104 -3.99 -4.66 26.14
N GLY A 105 -4.15 -5.66 25.26
CA GLY A 105 -3.14 -6.69 25.04
C GLY A 105 -1.92 -6.15 24.29
N LEU A 106 -2.17 -5.39 23.22
CA LEU A 106 -1.15 -4.76 22.39
C LEU A 106 -0.29 -3.78 23.18
N GLU A 107 -0.88 -2.97 24.06
CA GLU A 107 -0.15 -1.99 24.88
C GLU A 107 0.98 -2.65 25.69
N LYS A 108 0.74 -3.86 26.21
CA LYS A 108 1.70 -4.61 27.02
C LYS A 108 2.68 -5.44 26.19
N ASN A 109 2.26 -5.89 25.02
CA ASN A 109 3.05 -6.76 24.17
C ASN A 109 4.29 -6.03 23.62
N GLN A 110 5.47 -6.63 23.80
CA GLN A 110 6.77 -6.04 23.40
C GLN A 110 7.45 -6.79 22.25
N CYS A 111 6.77 -7.72 21.56
CA CYS A 111 7.37 -8.55 20.51
C CYS A 111 6.62 -8.50 19.16
N LEU A 112 5.33 -8.19 19.17
CA LEU A 112 4.51 -8.15 17.97
C LEU A 112 4.91 -6.94 17.13
N THR A 113 5.48 -7.21 15.96
CA THR A 113 5.98 -6.19 15.02
C THR A 113 5.01 -5.95 13.88
N HIS A 114 4.17 -6.93 13.54
CA HIS A 114 3.23 -6.89 12.43
C HIS A 114 1.82 -7.31 12.88
N LEU A 115 0.86 -6.41 12.70
CA LEU A 115 -0.53 -6.64 13.04
C LEU A 115 -1.44 -6.28 11.87
N SER A 116 -2.20 -7.25 11.37
CA SER A 116 -3.29 -7.03 10.42
C SER A 116 -4.63 -7.32 11.07
N LEU A 117 -5.52 -6.33 11.06
CA LEU A 117 -6.90 -6.40 11.53
C LEU A 117 -7.89 -6.03 10.41
N CYS A 118 -7.50 -6.22 9.14
CA CYS A 118 -8.32 -5.91 7.96
C CYS A 118 -9.73 -6.54 8.04
N SER A 119 -10.74 -5.85 7.48
CA SER A 119 -12.10 -6.38 7.36
C SER A 119 -12.72 -6.80 8.70
N ASN A 120 -12.68 -5.92 9.69
CA ASN A 120 -13.42 -6.07 10.95
C ASN A 120 -14.33 -4.83 11.17
N HIS A 121 -14.98 -4.71 12.31
CA HIS A 121 -15.86 -3.57 12.63
C HIS A 121 -15.24 -2.67 13.71
N ILE A 122 -13.92 -2.41 13.63
CA ILE A 122 -13.19 -1.62 14.63
C ILE A 122 -13.84 -0.25 14.84
N ARG A 123 -14.21 0.43 13.74
CA ARG A 123 -14.79 1.78 13.72
C ARG A 123 -13.88 2.81 14.41
N SER A 124 -14.30 4.07 14.40
CA SER A 124 -13.53 5.17 14.98
C SER A 124 -13.28 5.02 16.49
N GLU A 125 -14.27 4.51 17.23
CA GLU A 125 -14.15 4.23 18.66
C GLU A 125 -13.10 3.13 18.94
N GLY A 126 -13.08 2.05 18.15
CA GLY A 126 -12.07 1.01 18.29
C GLY A 126 -10.67 1.51 17.95
N LEU A 127 -10.55 2.37 16.92
CA LEU A 127 -9.27 2.97 16.54
C LEU A 127 -8.74 3.91 17.63
N GLN A 128 -9.61 4.61 18.37
CA GLN A 128 -9.19 5.40 19.53
C GLN A 128 -8.45 4.54 20.56
N TYR A 129 -8.96 3.35 20.88
CA TYR A 129 -8.29 2.44 21.82
C TYR A 129 -6.94 1.96 21.29
N LEU A 130 -6.88 1.56 20.02
CA LEU A 130 -5.62 1.15 19.38
C LEU A 130 -4.61 2.30 19.36
N ALA A 131 -5.04 3.52 19.04
CA ALA A 131 -4.19 4.71 19.04
C ALA A 131 -3.61 4.99 20.43
N ASN A 132 -4.38 4.81 21.51
CA ASN A 132 -3.87 4.93 22.87
C ASN A 132 -2.81 3.87 23.18
N ALA A 133 -3.03 2.61 22.80
CA ALA A 133 -2.04 1.55 22.97
C ALA A 133 -0.73 1.84 22.21
N LEU A 134 -0.82 2.40 20.99
CA LEU A 134 0.34 2.75 20.17
C LEU A 134 1.22 3.87 20.74
N GLN A 135 0.70 4.70 21.66
CA GLN A 135 1.53 5.72 22.33
C GLN A 135 2.58 5.07 23.25
N ASN A 136 2.25 3.91 23.83
CA ASN A 136 3.09 3.20 24.79
C ASN A 136 3.78 1.97 24.17
N ASN A 137 3.19 1.37 23.14
CA ASN A 137 3.78 0.22 22.45
C ASN A 137 5.06 0.63 21.72
N ARG A 138 6.14 -0.11 21.96
CA ARG A 138 7.48 0.11 21.35
C ARG A 138 7.94 -1.02 20.45
N ALA A 139 7.03 -1.91 20.06
CA ALA A 139 7.35 -3.08 19.25
C ALA A 139 6.72 -3.02 17.86
N LEU A 140 5.51 -2.47 17.73
CA LEU A 140 4.75 -2.54 16.50
C LEU A 140 5.37 -1.62 15.43
N THR A 141 5.67 -2.24 14.28
CA THR A 141 6.26 -1.59 13.10
C THR A 141 5.29 -1.52 11.93
N THR A 142 4.34 -2.46 11.85
CA THR A 142 3.37 -2.55 10.76
C THR A 142 1.97 -2.70 11.32
N LEU A 143 1.07 -1.79 10.94
CA LEU A 143 -0.35 -1.84 11.27
C LEU A 143 -1.19 -1.76 9.99
N ALA A 144 -1.99 -2.79 9.75
CA ALA A 144 -2.94 -2.87 8.65
C ALA A 144 -4.37 -2.96 9.20
N ILE A 145 -5.19 -1.94 8.91
CA ILE A 145 -6.56 -1.79 9.44
C ILE A 145 -7.53 -1.36 8.34
N GLN A 146 -7.36 -1.91 7.14
CA GLN A 146 -8.23 -1.65 5.99
C GLN A 146 -9.65 -2.15 6.25
N HIS A 147 -10.65 -1.57 5.56
CA HIS A 147 -12.04 -2.04 5.63
C HIS A 147 -12.57 -2.17 7.06
N ASN A 148 -12.47 -1.11 7.87
CA ASN A 148 -12.84 -1.13 9.29
C ASN A 148 -13.84 -0.04 9.69
N GLU A 149 -14.50 0.60 8.72
CA GLU A 149 -15.48 1.66 8.97
C GLU A 149 -14.90 2.84 9.79
N ILE A 150 -13.61 3.15 9.59
CA ILE A 150 -12.92 4.22 10.31
C ILE A 150 -13.16 5.56 9.59
N ASP A 151 -13.70 6.54 10.29
CA ASP A 151 -13.87 7.91 9.78
C ASP A 151 -12.73 8.86 10.22
N GLY A 152 -12.85 10.13 9.83
CA GLY A 152 -11.88 11.18 10.14
C GLY A 152 -11.63 11.38 11.64
N GLU A 153 -12.63 11.15 12.49
CA GLU A 153 -12.51 11.30 13.94
C GLU A 153 -11.68 10.17 14.55
N GLY A 154 -11.85 8.94 14.07
CA GLY A 154 -10.99 7.82 14.44
C GLY A 154 -9.51 8.09 14.09
N VAL A 155 -9.30 8.62 12.88
CA VAL A 155 -7.95 8.97 12.40
C VAL A 155 -7.34 10.14 13.19
N ARG A 156 -8.13 11.06 13.73
CA ARG A 156 -7.62 12.13 14.62
C ARG A 156 -6.87 11.56 15.82
N TYR A 157 -7.41 10.52 16.48
CA TYR A 157 -6.73 9.85 17.59
C TYR A 157 -5.43 9.18 17.16
N LEU A 158 -5.47 8.46 16.03
CA LEU A 158 -4.28 7.79 15.48
C LEU A 158 -3.20 8.82 15.11
N ALA A 159 -3.55 9.90 14.43
CA ALA A 159 -2.65 10.98 14.05
C ALA A 159 -1.97 11.62 15.26
N ASN A 160 -2.68 11.80 16.38
CA ASN A 160 -2.08 12.27 17.63
C ASN A 160 -1.08 11.27 18.21
N ALA A 161 -1.38 9.97 18.18
CA ALA A 161 -0.45 8.94 18.60
C ALA A 161 0.81 8.89 17.72
N LEU A 162 0.65 9.01 16.40
CA LEU A 162 1.75 8.97 15.43
C LEU A 162 2.77 10.10 15.62
N GLN A 163 2.37 11.25 16.16
CA GLN A 163 3.31 12.36 16.42
C GLN A 163 4.41 11.99 17.43
N ASN A 164 4.11 11.06 18.35
CA ASN A 164 5.05 10.63 19.41
C ASN A 164 5.47 9.16 19.27
N ASN A 165 4.79 8.38 18.43
CA ASN A 165 5.18 7.01 18.16
C ASN A 165 6.49 6.99 17.37
N THR A 166 7.43 6.16 17.83
CA THR A 166 8.79 6.06 17.30
C THR A 166 9.10 4.69 16.73
N THR A 167 8.09 3.88 16.41
CA THR A 167 8.30 2.48 16.01
C THR A 167 7.50 2.08 14.78
N LEU A 168 6.35 2.70 14.54
CA LEU A 168 5.51 2.41 13.40
C LEU A 168 6.17 2.94 12.12
N VAL A 169 6.36 2.03 11.18
CA VAL A 169 7.04 2.21 9.89
C VAL A 169 6.03 2.11 8.75
N THR A 170 5.08 1.17 8.84
CA THR A 170 4.05 0.92 7.82
C THR A 170 2.66 1.05 8.40
N LEU A 171 1.84 1.88 7.77
CA LEU A 171 0.44 2.08 8.13
C LEU A 171 -0.45 1.95 6.89
N ASN A 172 -1.38 0.99 6.93
CA ASN A 172 -2.41 0.84 5.90
C ASN A 172 -3.80 1.15 6.46
N LEU A 173 -4.38 2.24 5.96
CA LEU A 173 -5.70 2.74 6.31
C LEU A 173 -6.69 2.63 5.14
N SER A 174 -6.32 1.96 4.05
CA SER A 174 -7.13 1.95 2.83
C SER A 174 -8.55 1.40 3.06
N ASN A 175 -9.48 1.82 2.20
CA ASN A 175 -10.89 1.43 2.26
C ASN A 175 -11.58 1.77 3.60
N ASN A 176 -11.25 2.94 4.15
CA ASN A 176 -11.93 3.52 5.31
C ASN A 176 -12.43 4.94 4.96
N PRO A 177 -13.63 5.37 5.38
CA PRO A 177 -14.17 6.69 5.05
C PRO A 177 -13.51 7.85 5.82
N ILE A 178 -12.18 7.99 5.74
CA ILE A 178 -11.36 8.97 6.47
C ILE A 178 -11.74 10.43 6.12
N GLY A 179 -11.98 10.70 4.84
CA GLY A 179 -12.32 12.03 4.34
C GLY A 179 -11.23 13.09 4.56
N ASN A 180 -11.57 14.35 4.29
CA ASN A 180 -10.63 15.47 4.38
C ASN A 180 -10.20 15.78 5.82
N GLU A 181 -11.07 15.56 6.79
CA GLU A 181 -10.76 15.79 8.20
C GLU A 181 -9.63 14.87 8.68
N GLY A 182 -9.75 13.56 8.45
CA GLY A 182 -8.70 12.63 8.84
C GLY A 182 -7.41 12.84 8.04
N ALA A 183 -7.50 13.18 6.75
CA ALA A 183 -6.33 13.56 5.95
C ALA A 183 -5.61 14.79 6.49
N ARG A 184 -6.35 15.79 7.01
CA ARG A 184 -5.77 16.95 7.69
C ARG A 184 -4.98 16.57 8.93
N HIS A 185 -5.54 15.68 9.75
CA HIS A 185 -4.83 15.17 10.93
C HIS A 185 -3.60 14.34 10.56
N LEU A 186 -3.69 13.50 9.52
CA LEU A 186 -2.54 12.77 8.99
C LEU A 186 -1.45 13.71 8.46
N GLY A 187 -1.82 14.76 7.72
CA GLY A 187 -0.86 15.77 7.25
C GLY A 187 -0.10 16.44 8.40
N GLN A 188 -0.79 16.80 9.48
CA GLN A 188 -0.18 17.34 10.70
C GLN A 188 0.75 16.33 11.39
N ALA A 189 0.34 15.06 11.44
CA ALA A 189 1.16 13.99 12.02
C ALA A 189 2.42 13.71 11.19
N LEU A 190 2.29 13.65 9.86
CA LEU A 190 3.42 13.43 8.93
C LEU A 190 4.48 14.52 9.06
N ALA A 191 4.11 15.78 9.30
CA ALA A 191 5.07 16.86 9.48
C ALA A 191 5.98 16.67 10.71
N LYS A 192 5.56 15.88 11.70
CA LYS A 192 6.28 15.66 12.97
C LYS A 192 6.83 14.25 13.12
N ASN A 193 6.14 13.25 12.56
CA ASN A 193 6.54 11.86 12.70
C ASN A 193 7.88 11.60 11.98
N THR A 194 8.75 10.85 12.64
CA THR A 194 10.13 10.58 12.21
C THR A 194 10.40 9.11 11.94
N THR A 195 9.37 8.27 11.79
CA THR A 195 9.54 6.81 11.67
C THR A 195 8.71 6.17 10.57
N LEU A 196 7.54 6.73 10.26
CA LEU A 196 6.66 6.21 9.23
C LEU A 196 7.31 6.39 7.87
N THR A 197 7.51 5.27 7.16
CA THR A 197 8.06 5.23 5.81
C THR A 197 7.01 4.93 4.76
N THR A 198 5.92 4.26 5.13
CA THR A 198 4.90 3.78 4.21
C THR A 198 3.50 4.11 4.73
N LEU A 199 2.75 4.86 3.92
CA LEU A 199 1.36 5.23 4.20
C LEU A 199 0.47 4.90 3.00
N ASP A 200 -0.52 4.05 3.24
CA ASP A 200 -1.52 3.65 2.23
C ASP A 200 -2.90 4.22 2.57
N LEU A 201 -3.40 5.10 1.68
CA LEU A 201 -4.68 5.79 1.78
C LEU A 201 -5.59 5.51 0.56
N GLN A 202 -5.46 4.37 -0.09
CA GLN A 202 -6.37 3.99 -1.18
C GLN A 202 -7.84 3.99 -0.70
N TRP A 203 -8.74 4.53 -1.52
CA TRP A 203 -10.19 4.51 -1.28
C TRP A 203 -10.61 5.11 0.07
N THR A 204 -9.92 6.17 0.50
CA THR A 204 -10.16 6.81 1.81
C THR A 204 -11.11 8.01 1.79
N SER A 205 -11.79 8.23 0.66
CA SER A 205 -12.65 9.39 0.41
C SER A 205 -11.97 10.75 0.56
N VAL A 206 -10.64 10.80 0.50
CA VAL A 206 -9.88 12.04 0.43
C VAL A 206 -10.17 12.75 -0.88
N SER A 207 -10.47 14.05 -0.80
CA SER A 207 -10.60 14.96 -1.94
C SER A 207 -9.52 16.04 -1.90
N THR A 208 -9.72 17.11 -2.67
CA THR A 208 -8.79 18.23 -2.78
C THR A 208 -8.25 18.79 -1.47
N ASP A 209 -9.12 19.17 -0.53
CA ASP A 209 -8.67 19.75 0.74
C ASP A 209 -7.80 18.79 1.56
N GLY A 210 -8.17 17.50 1.56
CA GLY A 210 -7.40 16.47 2.26
C GLY A 210 -6.03 16.25 1.61
N ALA A 211 -5.96 16.25 0.28
CA ALA A 211 -4.69 16.15 -0.44
C ALA A 211 -3.79 17.36 -0.25
N GLN A 212 -4.37 18.56 -0.17
CA GLN A 212 -3.63 19.77 0.18
C GLN A 212 -2.98 19.62 1.56
N ALA A 213 -3.73 19.12 2.56
CA ALA A 213 -3.21 18.95 3.89
C ALA A 213 -2.11 17.87 3.97
N LEU A 214 -2.28 16.75 3.24
CA LEU A 214 -1.23 15.73 3.10
C LEU A 214 0.03 16.30 2.42
N ALA A 215 -0.14 17.11 1.37
CA ALA A 215 0.97 17.76 0.68
C ALA A 215 1.77 18.70 1.59
N ILE A 216 1.09 19.50 2.42
CA ILE A 216 1.73 20.37 3.43
C ILE A 216 2.54 19.54 4.44
N GLY A 217 1.99 18.41 4.90
CA GLY A 217 2.71 17.48 5.78
C GLY A 217 3.96 16.90 5.11
N LEU A 218 3.81 16.46 3.86
CA LEU A 218 4.86 15.82 3.07
C LEU A 218 6.04 16.76 2.77
N GLN A 219 5.81 18.07 2.62
CA GLN A 219 6.87 19.06 2.39
C GLN A 219 7.96 19.02 3.48
N ASN A 220 7.55 18.83 4.73
CA ASN A 220 8.43 18.87 5.90
C ASN A 220 8.84 17.47 6.37
N ASN A 221 8.09 16.43 6.00
CA ASN A 221 8.42 15.07 6.38
C ASN A 221 9.76 14.62 5.76
N ARG A 222 10.56 13.89 6.55
CA ARG A 222 11.90 13.40 6.20
C ARG A 222 12.05 11.88 6.28
N THR A 223 10.95 11.13 6.31
CA THR A 223 10.99 9.68 6.52
C THR A 223 10.08 8.90 5.59
N LEU A 224 8.97 9.47 5.17
CA LEU A 224 8.02 8.85 4.27
C LEU A 224 8.69 8.64 2.91
N THR A 225 8.74 7.37 2.50
CA THR A 225 9.30 6.92 1.23
C THR A 225 8.22 6.44 0.27
N SER A 226 7.07 5.98 0.78
CA SER A 226 5.97 5.47 -0.02
C SER A 226 4.63 6.07 0.42
N LEU A 227 3.93 6.69 -0.52
CA LEU A 227 2.58 7.21 -0.35
C LEU A 227 1.67 6.70 -1.46
N THR A 228 0.56 6.09 -1.08
CA THR A 228 -0.52 5.74 -2.01
C THR A 228 -1.77 6.53 -1.70
N LEU A 229 -2.33 7.20 -2.71
CA LEU A 229 -3.52 8.05 -2.61
C LEU A 229 -4.43 7.82 -3.82
N ASP A 230 -5.05 6.66 -3.87
CA ASP A 230 -5.97 6.30 -4.95
C ASP A 230 -7.41 6.68 -4.57
N THR A 231 -8.05 7.54 -5.35
CA THR A 231 -9.40 8.07 -5.06
C THR A 231 -9.96 8.82 -6.27
N TYR A 232 -11.27 8.73 -6.50
CA TYR A 232 -11.92 9.45 -7.60
C TYR A 232 -12.05 10.97 -7.40
N LYS A 233 -11.57 11.53 -6.28
CA LYS A 233 -11.87 12.93 -5.86
C LYS A 233 -10.66 13.88 -5.79
N ILE A 234 -9.50 13.50 -6.31
CA ILE A 234 -8.26 14.31 -6.26
C ILE A 234 -8.24 15.34 -7.41
N GLY A 235 -8.38 14.91 -8.67
CA GLY A 235 -8.39 15.82 -9.81
C GLY A 235 -7.07 16.62 -10.02
N PRO A 236 -7.03 17.54 -11.00
CA PRO A 236 -5.82 18.30 -11.35
C PRO A 236 -5.31 19.22 -10.24
N GLU A 237 -6.21 19.85 -9.50
CA GLU A 237 -5.86 20.80 -8.43
C GLU A 237 -5.09 20.13 -7.30
N SER A 238 -5.56 18.97 -6.82
CA SER A 238 -4.84 18.19 -5.80
C SER A 238 -3.45 17.79 -6.26
N MET A 239 -3.31 17.42 -7.54
CA MET A 239 -2.01 17.06 -8.11
C MET A 239 -1.06 18.26 -8.12
N SER A 240 -1.55 19.49 -8.23
CA SER A 240 -0.73 20.69 -8.09
C SER A 240 -0.12 20.82 -6.69
N TYR A 241 -0.89 20.51 -5.62
CA TYR A 241 -0.38 20.54 -4.25
C TYR A 241 0.66 19.46 -4.00
N LEU A 242 0.38 18.22 -4.43
CA LEU A 242 1.32 17.11 -4.32
C LEU A 242 2.60 17.38 -5.12
N ALA A 243 2.48 17.92 -6.34
CA ALA A 243 3.64 18.32 -7.15
C ALA A 243 4.48 19.38 -6.44
N ASN A 244 3.84 20.40 -5.85
CA ASN A 244 4.55 21.41 -5.05
C ASN A 244 5.26 20.79 -3.85
N ALA A 245 4.66 19.79 -3.20
CA ALA A 245 5.33 19.05 -2.13
C ALA A 245 6.57 18.28 -2.63
N LEU A 246 6.48 17.63 -3.79
CA LEU A 246 7.60 16.91 -4.40
C LEU A 246 8.78 17.83 -4.76
N ILE A 247 8.54 19.10 -5.10
CA ILE A 247 9.62 20.05 -5.36
C ILE A 247 10.55 20.18 -4.13
N HIS A 248 10.04 20.04 -2.91
CA HIS A 248 10.81 20.19 -1.67
C HIS A 248 11.13 18.87 -0.96
N ASN A 249 10.28 17.86 -1.12
CA ASN A 249 10.48 16.56 -0.48
C ASN A 249 11.65 15.81 -1.13
N ARG A 250 12.52 15.23 -0.30
CA ARG A 250 13.73 14.50 -0.73
C ARG A 250 13.80 13.07 -0.18
N THR A 251 12.68 12.55 0.30
CA THR A 251 12.60 11.21 0.89
C THR A 251 11.59 10.29 0.20
N LEU A 252 10.55 10.85 -0.41
CA LEU A 252 9.54 10.08 -1.12
C LEU A 252 10.12 9.48 -2.40
N THR A 253 10.22 8.16 -2.43
CA THR A 253 10.74 7.38 -3.56
C THR A 253 9.62 6.73 -4.37
N THR A 254 8.44 6.55 -3.77
CA THR A 254 7.26 5.91 -4.38
C THR A 254 6.02 6.77 -4.16
N LEU A 255 5.38 7.14 -5.25
CA LEU A 255 4.09 7.83 -5.25
C LEU A 255 3.12 7.08 -6.16
N ALA A 256 2.00 6.65 -5.62
CA ALA A 256 0.90 6.07 -6.36
C ALA A 256 -0.36 6.93 -6.18
N VAL A 257 -0.90 7.42 -7.31
CA VAL A 257 -2.07 8.31 -7.36
C VAL A 257 -2.94 7.81 -8.50
N LYS A 258 -3.60 6.67 -8.32
CA LYS A 258 -4.37 5.98 -9.36
C LYS A 258 -5.83 6.37 -9.31
N TYR A 259 -6.52 6.26 -10.44
CA TYR A 259 -7.97 6.50 -10.53
C TYR A 259 -8.40 7.92 -10.13
N THR A 260 -7.53 8.92 -10.30
CA THR A 260 -7.76 10.26 -9.73
C THR A 260 -8.20 11.34 -10.73
N SER A 261 -8.26 11.00 -12.01
CA SER A 261 -8.61 11.95 -13.09
C SER A 261 -7.78 13.24 -13.05
N ILE A 262 -6.46 13.15 -12.79
CA ILE A 262 -5.58 14.34 -12.79
C ILE A 262 -5.57 15.08 -14.13
N GLY A 263 -5.85 14.39 -15.24
CA GLY A 263 -5.87 15.00 -16.56
C GLY A 263 -4.50 15.50 -17.05
N PRO A 264 -4.47 16.15 -18.22
CA PRO A 264 -3.26 16.80 -18.74
C PRO A 264 -2.73 17.90 -17.81
N GLU A 265 -3.62 18.72 -17.21
CA GLU A 265 -3.22 19.83 -16.33
C GLU A 265 -2.57 19.34 -15.02
N GLY A 266 -3.14 18.35 -14.34
CA GLY A 266 -2.50 17.77 -13.15
C GLY A 266 -1.16 17.11 -13.51
N THR A 267 -1.09 16.47 -14.68
CA THR A 267 0.16 15.90 -15.20
C THR A 267 1.21 16.95 -15.50
N ARG A 268 0.81 18.14 -15.99
CA ARG A 268 1.72 19.27 -16.22
C ARG A 268 2.40 19.73 -14.93
N HIS A 269 1.64 19.87 -13.84
CA HIS A 269 2.21 20.21 -12.52
C HIS A 269 3.19 19.15 -12.04
N LEU A 270 2.82 17.87 -12.13
CA LEU A 270 3.68 16.77 -11.75
C LEU A 270 4.95 16.70 -12.59
N ALA A 271 4.85 16.84 -13.92
CA ALA A 271 5.99 16.89 -14.82
C ALA A 271 6.96 18.00 -14.42
N LYS A 272 6.44 19.20 -14.07
CA LYS A 272 7.29 20.30 -13.62
C LYS A 272 8.05 19.98 -12.34
N ALA A 273 7.42 19.27 -11.39
CA ALA A 273 8.11 18.81 -10.19
C ALA A 273 9.20 17.77 -10.51
N LEU A 274 8.91 16.83 -11.41
CA LEU A 274 9.84 15.79 -11.83
C LEU A 274 11.10 16.33 -12.54
N GLU A 275 11.05 17.50 -13.18
CA GLU A 275 12.26 18.13 -13.75
C GLU A 275 13.35 18.38 -12.68
N THR A 276 12.95 18.58 -11.42
CA THR A 276 13.87 18.92 -10.31
C THR A 276 13.96 17.84 -9.23
N ASN A 277 12.91 17.02 -9.06
CA ASN A 277 12.90 15.94 -8.10
C ASN A 277 13.55 14.67 -8.70
N ASN A 278 14.74 14.34 -8.19
CA ASN A 278 15.46 13.10 -8.54
C ASN A 278 15.38 12.05 -7.42
N THR A 279 14.56 12.27 -6.39
CA THR A 279 14.33 11.31 -5.30
C THR A 279 13.26 10.29 -5.69
N LEU A 280 12.21 10.72 -6.39
CA LEU A 280 11.12 9.85 -6.78
C LEU A 280 11.62 8.84 -7.82
N THR A 281 11.56 7.56 -7.47
CA THR A 281 12.03 6.44 -8.29
C THR A 281 10.90 5.67 -8.94
N THR A 282 9.71 5.68 -8.32
CA THR A 282 8.53 4.94 -8.75
C THR A 282 7.32 5.87 -8.73
N LEU A 283 6.68 5.99 -9.89
CA LEU A 283 5.49 6.79 -10.07
C LEU A 283 4.39 5.95 -10.74
N ASP A 284 3.27 5.78 -10.04
CA ASP A 284 2.10 5.08 -10.55
C ASP A 284 0.93 6.04 -10.76
N LEU A 285 0.59 6.24 -12.02
CA LEU A 285 -0.50 7.09 -12.50
C LEU A 285 -1.54 6.29 -13.28
N LEU A 286 -1.75 5.02 -12.94
CA LEU A 286 -2.77 4.20 -13.59
C LEU A 286 -4.16 4.89 -13.58
N LEU A 287 -4.84 4.85 -14.73
CA LEU A 287 -6.19 5.37 -14.94
C LEU A 287 -6.36 6.83 -14.47
N ASN A 288 -5.77 7.77 -15.20
CA ASN A 288 -5.75 9.18 -14.80
C ASN A 288 -6.14 10.16 -15.90
N LYS A 289 -6.58 9.65 -17.06
CA LYS A 289 -6.97 10.48 -18.22
C LYS A 289 -5.86 11.46 -18.61
N ILE A 290 -4.60 11.01 -18.59
CA ILE A 290 -3.44 11.86 -18.91
C ILE A 290 -3.51 12.38 -20.35
N HIS A 291 -4.05 11.59 -21.27
CA HIS A 291 -4.14 11.88 -22.70
C HIS A 291 -2.76 12.10 -23.37
N ALA A 292 -2.75 12.30 -24.69
CA ALA A 292 -1.53 12.59 -25.44
C ALA A 292 -0.79 13.84 -24.90
N GLU A 293 -1.55 14.87 -24.52
CA GLU A 293 -0.99 16.11 -23.99
C GLU A 293 -0.25 15.92 -22.66
N GLY A 294 -0.85 15.20 -21.71
CA GLY A 294 -0.18 14.90 -20.44
C GLY A 294 1.04 14.00 -20.64
N ALA A 295 0.98 13.04 -21.59
CA ALA A 295 2.12 12.20 -21.94
C ALA A 295 3.28 13.03 -22.50
N ARG A 296 3.00 14.09 -23.28
CA ARG A 296 4.00 15.05 -23.73
C ARG A 296 4.67 15.79 -22.56
N TYR A 297 3.90 16.20 -21.53
CA TYR A 297 4.48 16.81 -20.33
C TYR A 297 5.42 15.83 -19.60
N LEU A 298 5.00 14.58 -19.41
CA LEU A 298 5.85 13.55 -18.79
C LEU A 298 7.11 13.28 -19.63
N ALA A 299 6.98 13.18 -20.95
CA ALA A 299 8.10 12.99 -21.87
C ALA A 299 9.15 14.10 -21.71
N ASN A 300 8.71 15.36 -21.67
CA ASN A 300 9.60 16.50 -21.47
C ASN A 300 10.34 16.42 -20.13
N ALA A 301 9.64 16.04 -19.06
CA ALA A 301 10.26 15.88 -17.74
C ALA A 301 11.27 14.72 -17.72
N LEU A 302 10.99 13.60 -18.41
CA LEU A 302 11.87 12.42 -18.48
C LEU A 302 13.23 12.71 -19.13
N VAL A 303 13.34 13.71 -20.02
CA VAL A 303 14.63 14.10 -20.60
C VAL A 303 15.60 14.58 -19.51
N TYR A 304 15.09 15.36 -18.56
CA TYR A 304 15.89 15.97 -17.49
C TYR A 304 15.96 15.10 -16.23
N ASN A 305 14.88 14.41 -15.90
CA ASN A 305 14.77 13.63 -14.67
C ASN A 305 15.82 12.50 -14.64
N LYS A 306 16.57 12.43 -13.54
CA LYS A 306 17.62 11.42 -13.30
C LYS A 306 17.30 10.48 -12.12
N GLY A 307 16.10 10.56 -11.57
CA GLY A 307 15.68 9.73 -10.42
C GLY A 307 14.72 8.60 -10.79
N LEU A 308 13.81 8.85 -11.72
CA LEU A 308 12.69 7.96 -12.01
C LEU A 308 13.18 6.70 -12.75
N THR A 309 12.87 5.54 -12.16
CA THR A 309 13.22 4.22 -12.69
C THR A 309 11.99 3.43 -13.12
N THR A 310 10.84 3.69 -12.52
CA THR A 310 9.58 3.00 -12.80
C THR A 310 8.47 4.02 -13.04
N LEU A 311 7.85 3.96 -14.21
CA LEU A 311 6.69 4.77 -14.56
C LEU A 311 5.54 3.86 -15.00
N ASN A 312 4.41 3.94 -14.30
CA ASN A 312 3.17 3.29 -14.71
C ASN A 312 2.17 4.35 -15.17
N ILE A 313 1.83 4.30 -16.46
CA ILE A 313 0.78 5.14 -17.07
C ILE A 313 -0.23 4.26 -17.83
N VAL A 314 -0.50 3.05 -17.34
CA VAL A 314 -1.55 2.16 -17.86
C VAL A 314 -2.92 2.86 -17.84
N TRP A 315 -3.75 2.64 -18.87
CA TRP A 315 -5.13 3.15 -18.97
C TRP A 315 -5.25 4.68 -18.96
N ASN A 316 -4.43 5.36 -19.76
CA ASN A 316 -4.35 6.83 -19.77
C ASN A 316 -4.67 7.49 -21.11
N GLN A 317 -5.11 6.72 -22.10
CA GLN A 317 -5.55 7.24 -23.40
C GLN A 317 -4.48 8.13 -24.06
N ILE A 318 -3.20 7.72 -24.00
CA ILE A 318 -2.11 8.55 -24.53
C ILE A 318 -2.04 8.57 -26.06
N TYR A 319 -2.68 7.61 -26.73
CA TYR A 319 -2.70 7.46 -28.18
C TYR A 319 -1.30 7.36 -28.82
N SER A 320 -1.23 7.32 -30.15
CA SER A 320 0.03 7.27 -30.90
C SER A 320 0.91 8.51 -30.68
N GLU A 321 0.30 9.69 -30.57
CA GLU A 321 0.99 10.97 -30.37
C GLU A 321 1.71 11.04 -29.01
N GLY A 322 1.05 10.62 -27.93
CA GLY A 322 1.68 10.54 -26.62
C GLY A 322 2.79 9.49 -26.57
N ALA A 323 2.57 8.34 -27.23
CA ALA A 323 3.61 7.31 -27.35
C ALA A 323 4.84 7.81 -28.13
N GLN A 324 4.66 8.60 -29.19
CA GLN A 324 5.76 9.26 -29.91
C GLN A 324 6.58 10.16 -29.00
N CYS A 325 5.91 10.98 -28.17
CA CYS A 325 6.59 11.87 -27.23
C CYS A 325 7.43 11.06 -26.23
N ILE A 326 6.85 10.01 -25.63
CA ILE A 326 7.55 9.14 -24.69
C ILE A 326 8.74 8.43 -25.37
N ALA A 327 8.54 7.91 -26.58
CA ALA A 327 9.62 7.31 -27.37
C ALA A 327 10.79 8.28 -27.59
N ASN A 328 10.51 9.54 -27.94
CA ASN A 328 11.54 10.55 -28.13
C ASN A 328 12.32 10.83 -26.84
N ALA A 329 11.63 10.89 -25.69
CA ALA A 329 12.28 11.04 -24.40
C ALA A 329 13.17 9.84 -24.05
N LEU A 330 12.71 8.61 -24.34
CA LEU A 330 13.48 7.38 -24.10
C LEU A 330 14.79 7.34 -24.89
N MET A 331 14.89 7.97 -26.06
CA MET A 331 16.16 8.01 -26.80
C MET A 331 17.30 8.71 -26.02
N THR A 332 16.96 9.58 -25.06
CA THR A 332 17.95 10.35 -24.27
C THR A 332 17.91 10.02 -22.77
N ASN A 333 16.79 9.49 -22.27
CA ASN A 333 16.67 9.12 -20.87
C ASN A 333 17.54 7.88 -20.57
N THR A 334 18.36 7.99 -19.52
CA THR A 334 19.30 6.95 -19.11
C THR A 334 18.97 6.34 -17.75
N THR A 335 17.79 6.60 -17.19
CA THR A 335 17.44 6.23 -15.80
C THR A 335 16.21 5.33 -15.70
N LEU A 336 15.23 5.48 -16.60
CA LEU A 336 14.01 4.70 -16.60
C LEU A 336 14.32 3.25 -16.97
N LYS A 337 13.91 2.32 -16.10
CA LYS A 337 14.13 0.88 -16.22
C LYS A 337 12.84 0.13 -16.53
N LYS A 338 11.71 0.61 -16.02
CA LYS A 338 10.39 -0.03 -16.18
C LYS A 338 9.38 1.01 -16.64
N LEU A 339 8.73 0.75 -17.76
CA LEU A 339 7.67 1.58 -18.30
C LEU A 339 6.44 0.72 -18.60
N ARG A 340 5.31 1.03 -17.96
CA ARG A 340 4.04 0.33 -18.19
C ARG A 340 3.10 1.20 -19.01
N LEU A 341 2.75 0.73 -20.20
CA LEU A 341 1.92 1.43 -21.19
C LEU A 341 0.63 0.68 -21.54
N GLY A 342 0.24 -0.31 -20.75
CA GLY A 342 -0.96 -1.12 -20.99
C GLY A 342 -2.22 -0.31 -21.29
N SER A 343 -3.00 -0.80 -22.26
CA SER A 343 -4.30 -0.26 -22.73
C SER A 343 -4.37 1.27 -22.82
N ASN A 344 -3.58 1.82 -23.75
CA ASN A 344 -3.43 3.26 -23.96
C ASN A 344 -3.81 3.73 -25.38
N GLU A 345 -4.39 2.84 -26.18
CA GLU A 345 -4.80 3.13 -27.57
C GLU A 345 -3.65 3.62 -28.46
N ILE A 346 -2.44 3.10 -28.23
CA ILE A 346 -1.19 3.50 -28.88
C ILE A 346 -1.21 3.25 -30.40
N GLY A 347 -1.82 2.14 -30.82
CA GLY A 347 -1.90 1.72 -32.22
C GLY A 347 -0.54 1.37 -32.84
N LEU A 348 -0.55 0.92 -34.09
CA LEU A 348 0.64 0.47 -34.81
C LEU A 348 1.71 1.57 -34.94
N GLU A 349 1.29 2.80 -35.26
CA GLU A 349 2.22 3.92 -35.41
C GLU A 349 2.92 4.27 -34.10
N GLY A 350 2.18 4.31 -32.98
CA GLY A 350 2.77 4.53 -31.66
C GLY A 350 3.77 3.43 -31.26
N MET A 351 3.47 2.17 -31.62
CA MET A 351 4.37 1.05 -31.39
C MET A 351 5.68 1.18 -32.17
N LYS A 352 5.63 1.62 -33.43
CA LYS A 352 6.85 1.86 -34.25
C LYS A 352 7.79 2.87 -33.59
N TYR A 353 7.25 3.96 -33.04
CA TYR A 353 8.08 4.95 -32.34
C TYR A 353 8.77 4.35 -31.12
N LEU A 354 8.04 3.60 -30.29
CA LEU A 354 8.60 2.97 -29.09
C LEU A 354 9.70 1.96 -29.45
N VAL A 355 9.51 1.15 -30.49
CA VAL A 355 10.51 0.19 -30.97
C VAL A 355 11.79 0.89 -31.43
N ASN A 356 11.66 1.96 -32.20
CA ASN A 356 12.82 2.73 -32.64
C ASN A 356 13.59 3.31 -31.45
N ALA A 357 12.88 3.75 -30.40
CA ALA A 357 13.52 4.19 -29.17
C ALA A 357 14.25 3.04 -28.44
N LEU A 358 13.72 1.81 -28.44
CA LEU A 358 14.39 0.64 -27.82
C LEU A 358 15.68 0.20 -28.53
N LEU A 359 15.83 0.49 -29.83
CA LEU A 359 17.08 0.22 -30.54
C LEU A 359 18.23 1.10 -29.99
N ILE A 360 17.90 2.30 -29.54
CA ILE A 360 18.84 3.30 -29.04
C ILE A 360 18.99 3.19 -27.52
N ASN A 361 17.87 3.14 -26.79
CA ASN A 361 17.86 3.11 -25.34
C ASN A 361 18.43 1.79 -24.80
N LYS A 362 19.41 1.89 -23.90
CA LYS A 362 20.07 0.72 -23.26
C LYS A 362 19.76 0.58 -21.77
N THR A 363 18.94 1.46 -21.21
CA THR A 363 18.60 1.45 -19.77
C THR A 363 17.28 0.73 -19.50
N LEU A 364 16.29 0.88 -20.38
CA LEU A 364 14.98 0.29 -20.19
C LEU A 364 15.10 -1.23 -20.20
N ALA A 365 14.67 -1.84 -19.11
CA ALA A 365 14.74 -3.28 -18.86
C ALA A 365 13.37 -3.95 -19.00
N MET A 366 12.28 -3.19 -18.90
CA MET A 366 10.92 -3.70 -19.01
C MET A 366 10.02 -2.65 -19.67
N LEU A 367 9.33 -3.08 -20.72
CA LEU A 367 8.26 -2.33 -21.38
C LEU A 367 7.03 -3.21 -21.48
N THR A 368 5.89 -2.74 -20.99
CA THR A 368 4.67 -3.55 -21.01
C THR A 368 3.53 -2.91 -21.77
N PHE A 369 2.79 -3.76 -22.48
CA PHE A 369 1.66 -3.40 -23.35
C PHE A 369 0.39 -4.16 -22.92
N GLY A 370 -0.78 -3.72 -23.37
CA GLY A 370 -2.05 -4.40 -23.05
C GLY A 370 -2.34 -5.55 -24.01
N HIS A 371 -3.12 -6.55 -23.56
CA HIS A 371 -3.50 -7.73 -24.35
C HIS A 371 -4.22 -7.46 -25.67
N LYS A 372 -4.77 -6.26 -25.88
CA LYS A 372 -5.40 -5.90 -27.17
C LYS A 372 -4.43 -6.03 -28.35
N TYR A 373 -3.13 -6.05 -28.10
CA TYR A 373 -2.09 -6.21 -29.11
C TYR A 373 -1.55 -7.65 -29.22
N GLU A 374 -2.13 -8.63 -28.51
CA GLU A 374 -1.66 -10.03 -28.50
C GLU A 374 -1.77 -10.71 -29.87
N HIS A 375 -2.74 -10.30 -30.68
CA HIS A 375 -2.96 -10.79 -32.05
C HIS A 375 -2.42 -9.84 -33.12
N ASP A 376 -1.64 -8.83 -32.73
CA ASP A 376 -1.07 -7.88 -33.66
C ASP A 376 0.27 -8.42 -34.20
N ASP A 377 0.31 -8.73 -35.49
CA ASP A 377 1.51 -9.26 -36.17
C ASP A 377 2.73 -8.33 -36.00
N ALA A 378 2.52 -7.02 -35.86
CA ALA A 378 3.61 -6.10 -35.59
C ALA A 378 4.16 -6.29 -34.18
N LEU A 379 3.28 -6.43 -33.17
CA LEU A 379 3.71 -6.68 -31.80
C LEU A 379 4.40 -8.04 -31.66
N ARG A 380 3.90 -9.05 -32.37
CA ARG A 380 4.55 -10.37 -32.45
C ARG A 380 5.93 -10.29 -33.09
N HIS A 381 6.09 -9.58 -34.21
CA HIS A 381 7.40 -9.38 -34.85
C HIS A 381 8.36 -8.57 -33.96
N ILE A 382 7.84 -7.64 -33.14
CA ILE A 382 8.59 -6.89 -32.14
C ILE A 382 9.05 -7.82 -30.99
N MET A 383 8.17 -8.67 -30.48
CA MET A 383 8.50 -9.66 -29.44
C MET A 383 9.51 -10.70 -29.95
N GLU A 384 9.41 -11.11 -31.22
CA GLU A 384 10.38 -11.99 -31.88
C GLU A 384 11.77 -11.32 -32.02
N ARG A 385 11.82 -9.99 -32.15
CA ARG A 385 13.06 -9.19 -32.15
C ARG A 385 13.55 -8.80 -30.74
N SER A 386 12.94 -9.32 -29.67
CA SER A 386 13.34 -9.01 -28.29
C SER A 386 14.80 -9.33 -27.97
N LEU A 387 15.43 -10.24 -28.72
CA LEU A 387 16.86 -10.54 -28.63
C LEU A 387 17.77 -9.33 -28.94
N TYR A 388 17.26 -8.30 -29.64
CA TYR A 388 18.02 -7.10 -29.99
C TYR A 388 17.84 -5.94 -28.99
N PHE A 389 16.96 -6.08 -27.99
CA PHE A 389 16.66 -5.04 -27.02
C PHE A 389 17.19 -5.40 -25.63
N THR A 390 17.58 -4.39 -24.85
CA THR A 390 17.82 -4.59 -23.41
C THR A 390 16.50 -4.82 -22.66
N ALA A 391 15.40 -4.24 -23.16
CA ALA A 391 14.10 -4.32 -22.51
C ALA A 391 13.39 -5.65 -22.80
N LYS A 392 12.90 -6.31 -21.75
CA LYS A 392 11.89 -7.35 -21.87
C LYS A 392 10.55 -6.71 -22.22
N VAL A 393 9.94 -7.16 -23.32
CA VAL A 393 8.61 -6.73 -23.76
C VAL A 393 7.57 -7.74 -23.29
N GLU A 394 6.64 -7.31 -22.46
CA GLU A 394 5.60 -8.18 -21.88
C GLU A 394 4.18 -7.65 -22.15
N LEU A 395 3.21 -8.56 -22.15
CA LEU A 395 1.79 -8.24 -22.14
C LEU A 395 1.29 -8.25 -20.69
N GLU A 396 0.54 -7.21 -20.31
CA GLU A 396 -0.09 -7.08 -19.00
C GLU A 396 -1.61 -7.28 -19.09
N ARG A 397 -2.12 -8.09 -18.15
CA ARG A 397 -3.54 -8.42 -17.92
C ARG A 397 -4.34 -7.24 -17.40
#